data_AF-A0A835Q903-F1
#
_entry.id   AF-A0A835Q903-F1
#
_cell.length_a   1.000
_cell.length_b   1.000
_cell.length_c   1.000
_cell.angle_alpha   90.00
_cell.angle_beta   90.00
_cell.angle_gamma   90.00
#
_symmetry.space_group_name_H-M   'P 1'
#
loop_
_entity.id
_entity.type
_entity.pdbx_description
1 polymer ?
#
loop_
_entity_poly.entity_id
_entity_poly.type
_entity_poly.pdbx_seq_one_letter_code
_entity_poly.pdbx_strand_id
1 'polypeptide(L)'
;MAGKALAVAAMATIFLAAAVAVAPPASGISCSDAVSALIPCGSYLLGAGGEVPSPTCCQSAQALNRAAATVGSRRALCECLKKTGPSFGVRSDRASRLPYLCKLKLNFPMSPQDMTNKHLETKKTME
;
A
#
# COMPACT_ATOMS: atom_id res chain seq x y z
N MET A 1 21.26 13.52 -40.12
CA MET A 1 20.34 14.37 -40.91
C MET A 1 19.49 15.14 -39.91
N ALA A 2 19.34 16.45 -40.17
CA ALA A 2 18.76 17.51 -39.32
C ALA A 2 17.48 17.10 -38.55
N GLY A 3 17.27 17.51 -37.30
CA GLY A 3 16.92 18.87 -36.85
C GLY A 3 15.68 18.71 -35.95
N LYS A 4 15.38 19.50 -34.91
CA LYS A 4 15.76 20.85 -34.50
C LYS A 4 15.74 20.89 -32.97
N ALA A 5 16.72 21.55 -32.37
CA ALA A 5 16.52 22.21 -31.10
C ALA A 5 15.70 23.49 -31.37
N LEU A 6 14.54 23.61 -30.73
CA LEU A 6 13.88 24.89 -30.50
C LEU A 6 13.89 25.12 -28.99
N ALA A 7 14.88 25.91 -28.60
CA ALA A 7 14.82 26.98 -27.62
C ALA A 7 13.40 27.41 -27.18
N VAL A 8 13.12 27.86 -25.96
CA VAL A 8 13.91 28.23 -24.79
C VAL A 8 12.88 28.53 -23.67
N ALA A 9 13.27 28.22 -22.44
CA ALA A 9 12.81 28.80 -21.17
C ALA A 9 11.31 28.78 -20.84
N ALA A 10 10.94 28.00 -19.82
CA ALA A 10 10.66 28.58 -18.50
C ALA A 10 10.45 27.48 -17.44
N MET A 11 11.15 27.66 -16.32
CA MET A 11 10.85 27.16 -14.97
C MET A 11 11.17 25.69 -14.61
N ALA A 12 12.28 25.58 -13.85
CA ALA A 12 12.32 24.96 -12.53
C ALA A 12 12.15 23.44 -12.41
N THR A 13 13.30 22.76 -12.33
CA THR A 13 13.70 21.81 -11.26
C THR A 13 12.75 20.66 -10.86
N ILE A 14 13.33 19.45 -10.98
CA ILE A 14 13.12 18.22 -10.18
C ILE A 14 12.00 17.30 -10.68
N PHE A 15 12.38 16.11 -11.16
CA PHE A 15 12.20 14.84 -10.43
C PHE A 15 12.79 13.69 -11.27
N LEU A 16 14.00 13.29 -10.90
CA LEU A 16 14.53 11.97 -11.23
C LEU A 16 13.74 10.97 -10.39
N ALA A 17 12.80 10.22 -10.98
CA ALA A 17 12.08 9.17 -10.27
C ALA A 17 12.24 7.85 -11.01
N ALA A 18 12.91 6.92 -10.32
CA ALA A 18 13.31 5.60 -10.74
C ALA A 18 12.15 4.81 -11.39
N ALA A 19 12.47 4.11 -12.47
CA ALA A 19 11.67 3.00 -12.97
C ALA A 19 11.63 1.91 -11.89
N VAL A 20 10.64 1.99 -11.01
CA VAL A 20 10.26 0.85 -10.17
C VAL A 20 9.63 -0.18 -11.09
N ALA A 21 10.29 -1.32 -11.27
CA ALA A 21 9.70 -2.48 -11.89
C ALA A 21 8.50 -2.89 -11.03
N VAL A 22 7.30 -2.44 -11.43
CA VAL A 22 6.05 -2.86 -10.81
C VAL A 22 5.78 -4.24 -11.37
N ALA A 23 6.16 -5.28 -10.64
CA ALA A 23 5.67 -6.62 -10.92
C ALA A 23 4.12 -6.54 -10.98
N PRO A 24 3.47 -7.09 -12.02
CA PRO A 24 2.02 -7.02 -12.13
C PRO A 24 1.40 -7.61 -10.86
N PRO A 25 0.43 -6.93 -10.21
CA PRO A 25 -0.19 -7.50 -9.03
C PRO A 25 -0.90 -8.78 -9.45
N ALA A 26 -0.38 -9.91 -8.97
CA ALA A 26 -1.11 -11.16 -8.94
C ALA A 26 -2.39 -10.90 -8.13
N SER A 27 -3.49 -10.55 -8.82
CA SER A 27 -4.85 -10.42 -8.27
C SER A 27 -4.89 -9.97 -6.80
N GLY A 28 -4.41 -8.75 -6.53
CA GLY A 28 -4.27 -8.20 -5.18
C GLY A 28 -4.32 -6.68 -5.16
N ILE A 29 -4.71 -6.11 -4.01
CA ILE A 29 -4.74 -4.66 -3.78
C ILE A 29 -3.39 -4.03 -4.12
N SER A 30 -3.42 -2.96 -4.92
CA SER A 30 -2.26 -2.12 -5.22
C SER A 30 -1.91 -1.20 -4.06
N CYS A 31 -0.63 -0.83 -3.94
CA CYS A 31 -0.15 0.10 -2.91
C CYS A 31 -0.84 1.48 -2.99
N SER A 32 -1.11 1.98 -4.20
CA SER A 32 -1.84 3.23 -4.42
C SER A 32 -3.29 3.15 -3.93
N ASP A 33 -3.97 2.03 -4.17
CA ASP A 33 -5.34 1.78 -3.75
C ASP A 33 -5.44 1.73 -2.22
N ALA A 34 -4.46 1.08 -1.58
CA ALA A 34 -4.31 1.05 -0.14
C ALA A 34 -4.14 2.43 0.50
N VAL A 35 -3.26 3.25 -0.07
CA VAL A 35 -3.03 4.62 0.41
C VAL A 35 -4.31 5.44 0.23
N SER A 36 -4.97 5.29 -0.91
CA SER A 36 -6.24 5.98 -1.22
C SER A 36 -7.34 5.58 -0.24
N ALA A 37 -7.44 4.31 0.12
CA ALA A 37 -8.37 3.81 1.13
C ALA A 37 -8.11 4.39 2.53
N LEU A 38 -6.88 4.82 2.84
CA LEU A 38 -6.50 5.39 4.13
C LEU A 38 -6.56 6.93 4.17
N ILE A 39 -6.88 7.61 3.07
CA ILE A 39 -7.12 9.07 3.04
C ILE A 39 -8.08 9.54 4.16
N PRO A 40 -9.25 8.90 4.40
CA PRO A 40 -10.15 9.33 5.49
C PRO A 40 -9.56 9.16 6.90
N CYS A 41 -8.47 8.40 7.04
CA CYS A 41 -7.72 8.24 8.28
C CYS A 41 -6.63 9.29 8.48
N GLY A 42 -6.37 10.14 7.48
CA GLY A 42 -5.25 11.08 7.46
C GLY A 42 -5.15 11.94 8.72
N SER A 43 -6.24 12.57 9.16
CA SER A 43 -6.22 13.41 10.37
C SER A 43 -5.73 12.65 11.62
N TYR A 44 -6.18 11.41 11.81
CA TYR A 44 -5.74 10.55 12.91
C TYR A 44 -4.29 10.06 12.72
N LEU A 45 -3.94 9.59 11.53
CA LEU A 45 -2.63 9.02 11.21
C LEU A 45 -1.50 10.06 11.28
N LEU A 46 -1.79 11.30 10.90
CA LEU A 46 -0.85 12.43 10.97
C LEU A 46 -0.80 13.06 12.37
N GLY A 47 -1.73 12.70 13.27
CA GLY A 47 -1.83 13.29 14.60
C GLY A 47 -2.39 14.72 14.62
N ALA A 48 -3.06 15.13 13.55
CA ALA A 48 -3.78 16.41 13.48
C ALA A 48 -5.22 16.31 14.05
N GLY A 49 -5.75 15.09 14.20
CA GLY A 49 -7.05 14.79 14.79
C GLY A 49 -6.95 14.22 16.22
N GLY A 50 -8.10 13.79 16.75
CA GLY A 50 -8.20 13.22 18.09
C GLY A 50 -7.47 11.88 18.27
N GLU A 51 -7.52 11.32 19.47
CA GLU A 51 -6.94 10.02 19.81
C GLU A 51 -7.73 8.82 19.25
N VAL A 52 -8.90 9.07 18.69
CA VAL A 52 -9.79 8.05 18.13
C VAL A 52 -9.99 8.31 16.64
N PRO A 53 -9.81 7.29 15.77
CA PRO A 53 -10.11 7.43 14.34
C PRO A 53 -11.60 7.69 14.10
N SER A 54 -11.90 8.42 13.03
CA SER A 54 -13.28 8.66 12.62
C SER A 54 -13.98 7.35 12.22
N PRO A 55 -15.33 7.26 12.35
CA PRO A 55 -16.06 6.09 11.87
C PRO A 55 -15.82 5.81 10.39
N THR A 56 -15.70 6.86 9.56
CA THR A 56 -15.36 6.75 8.14
C THR A 56 -13.98 6.13 7.93
N CYS A 57 -12.97 6.55 8.70
CA CYS A 57 -11.65 5.93 8.65
C CYS A 57 -11.72 4.43 8.98
N CYS A 58 -12.45 4.05 10.04
CA CYS A 58 -12.57 2.64 10.40
C CYS A 58 -13.32 1.82 9.36
N GLN A 59 -14.35 2.38 8.72
CA GLN A 59 -15.05 1.70 7.61
C GLN A 59 -14.10 1.45 6.43
N SER A 60 -13.30 2.45 6.04
CA SER A 60 -12.33 2.29 4.96
C SER A 60 -11.21 1.30 5.33
N ALA A 61 -10.69 1.34 6.57
CA ALA A 61 -9.71 0.37 7.04
C ALA A 61 -10.28 -1.06 7.08
N GLN A 62 -11.56 -1.23 7.42
CA GLN A 62 -12.24 -2.52 7.36
C GLN A 62 -12.42 -3.02 5.93
N ALA A 63 -12.77 -2.14 4.98
CA ALA A 63 -12.88 -2.49 3.58
C ALA A 63 -11.53 -2.93 3.01
N LEU A 64 -10.46 -2.19 3.31
CA LEU A 64 -9.09 -2.54 2.93
C LEU A 64 -8.68 -3.90 3.52
N ASN A 65 -9.01 -4.15 4.79
CA ASN A 65 -8.75 -5.43 5.45
C ASN A 65 -9.51 -6.60 4.81
N ARG A 66 -10.73 -6.39 4.31
CA ARG A 66 -11.51 -7.42 3.60
C ARG A 66 -10.96 -7.71 2.21
N ALA A 67 -10.53 -6.67 1.49
CA ALA A 67 -9.94 -6.83 0.18
C ALA A 67 -8.53 -7.47 0.26
N ALA A 68 -7.82 -7.31 1.38
CA ALA A 68 -6.58 -8.04 1.68
C ALA A 68 -6.88 -9.42 2.31
N ALA A 69 -7.57 -10.27 1.54
CA ALA A 69 -8.08 -11.56 2.04
C ALA A 69 -6.98 -12.61 2.26
N THR A 70 -5.87 -12.53 1.52
CA THR A 70 -4.77 -13.52 1.58
C THR A 70 -3.60 -13.03 2.42
N VAL A 71 -2.78 -13.98 2.89
CA VAL A 71 -1.54 -13.66 3.62
C VAL A 71 -0.56 -12.91 2.71
N GLY A 72 -0.45 -13.33 1.44
CA GLY A 72 0.37 -12.66 0.44
C GLY A 72 -0.01 -11.18 0.23
N SER A 73 -1.30 -10.90 0.02
CA SER A 73 -1.78 -9.52 -0.18
C SER A 73 -1.53 -8.64 1.05
N ARG A 74 -1.70 -9.18 2.26
CA ARG A 74 -1.43 -8.41 3.49
C ARG A 74 0.04 -8.12 3.71
N ARG A 75 0.92 -9.08 3.38
CA ARG A 75 2.36 -8.85 3.46
C ARG A 75 2.78 -7.76 2.48
N ALA A 76 2.29 -7.83 1.24
CA ALA A 76 2.55 -6.81 0.23
C ALA A 76 2.03 -5.43 0.67
N LEU A 77 0.81 -5.38 1.23
CA LEU A 77 0.20 -4.17 1.77
C LEU A 77 1.02 -3.57 2.92
N CYS A 78 1.45 -4.40 3.87
CA CYS A 78 2.25 -3.97 5.02
C CYS A 78 3.59 -3.39 4.57
N GLU A 79 4.30 -4.07 3.66
CA GLU A 79 5.57 -3.59 3.11
C GLU A 79 5.39 -2.29 2.32
N CYS A 80 4.31 -2.17 1.55
CA CYS A 80 3.92 -0.93 0.89
C CYS A 80 3.76 0.22 1.90
N LEU A 81 2.87 0.07 2.88
CA LEU A 81 2.53 1.12 3.84
C LEU A 81 3.71 1.48 4.74
N LYS A 82 4.57 0.53 5.05
CA LYS A 82 5.82 0.77 5.79
C LYS A 82 6.79 1.65 5.00
N LYS A 83 6.88 1.46 3.69
CA LYS A 83 7.74 2.27 2.81
C LYS A 83 7.15 3.65 2.53
N THR A 84 5.85 3.74 2.28
CA THR A 84 5.20 4.99 1.85
C THR A 84 4.71 5.84 3.01
N GLY A 85 4.23 5.22 4.10
CA GLY A 85 3.67 5.92 5.26
C GLY A 85 4.55 7.05 5.81
N PRO A 86 5.87 6.84 6.01
CA PRO A 86 6.76 7.89 6.48
C PRO A 86 6.83 9.10 5.53
N SER A 87 6.80 8.87 4.21
CA SER A 87 6.79 9.95 3.20
C SER A 87 5.51 10.78 3.24
N PHE A 88 4.40 10.22 3.73
CA PHE A 88 3.15 10.93 3.96
C PHE A 88 3.06 11.58 5.35
N GLY A 89 4.07 11.42 6.21
CA GLY A 89 4.04 11.93 7.60
C GLY A 89 3.20 11.07 8.56
N VAL A 90 2.88 9.83 8.18
CA VAL A 90 2.13 8.90 9.03
C VAL A 90 2.93 8.59 10.30
N ARG A 91 2.31 8.81 11.46
CA ARG A 91 2.89 8.47 12.76
C ARG A 91 2.73 6.99 13.03
N SER A 92 3.84 6.28 13.19
CA SER A 92 3.86 4.83 13.42
C SER A 92 3.09 4.42 14.69
N ASP A 93 3.12 5.22 15.76
CA ASP A 93 2.33 4.99 16.97
C ASP A 93 0.82 5.01 16.68
N ARG A 94 0.34 5.97 15.90
CA ARG A 94 -1.08 6.08 15.51
C ARG A 94 -1.48 4.92 14.60
N ALA A 95 -0.66 4.62 13.60
CA ALA A 95 -0.90 3.53 12.67
C ALA A 95 -0.98 2.16 13.38
N SER A 96 -0.12 1.91 14.38
CA SER A 96 -0.10 0.67 15.16
C SER A 96 -1.38 0.46 16.00
N ARG A 97 -1.99 1.56 16.47
CA ARG A 97 -3.24 1.50 17.27
C ARG A 97 -4.50 1.38 16.42
N LEU A 98 -4.44 1.75 15.14
CA LEU A 98 -5.59 1.75 14.22
C LEU A 98 -6.35 0.41 14.18
N PRO A 99 -5.70 -0.78 14.07
CA PRO A 99 -6.40 -2.05 13.98
C PRO A 99 -7.23 -2.36 15.22
N TYR A 100 -6.70 -2.01 16.39
CA TYR A 100 -7.36 -2.21 17.67
C TYR A 100 -8.54 -1.25 17.86
N LEU A 101 -8.34 0.05 17.57
CA LEU A 101 -9.37 1.07 17.70
C LEU A 101 -10.54 0.85 16.72
N CYS A 102 -10.25 0.38 15.50
CA CYS A 102 -11.26 0.07 14.49
C CYS A 102 -11.81 -1.36 14.57
N LYS A 103 -11.38 -2.16 15.55
CA LYS A 103 -11.80 -3.55 15.78
C LYS A 103 -11.74 -4.39 14.50
N LEU A 104 -10.63 -4.31 13.78
CA LEU A 104 -10.45 -5.03 12.52
C LEU A 104 -10.44 -6.55 12.78
N LYS A 105 -11.39 -7.27 12.19
CA LYS A 105 -11.42 -8.74 12.24
C LYS A 105 -10.38 -9.30 11.28
N LEU A 106 -9.31 -9.85 11.83
CA LEU A 106 -8.27 -10.57 11.10
C LEU A 106 -8.65 -12.05 10.99
N ASN A 107 -9.74 -12.34 10.26
CA ASN A 107 -10.12 -13.74 9.97
C ASN A 107 -9.37 -14.19 8.72
N PHE A 108 -8.41 -15.10 8.90
CA PHE A 108 -7.70 -15.75 7.81
C PHE A 108 -8.32 -17.12 7.55
N PRO A 109 -9.11 -17.31 6.49
CA PRO A 109 -9.26 -18.64 5.94
C PRO A 109 -7.91 -19.02 5.32
N MET A 110 -7.20 -19.97 5.94
CA MET A 110 -6.08 -20.63 5.26
C MET A 110 -6.65 -21.41 4.09
N SER A 111 -6.72 -20.78 2.92
CA SER A 111 -7.10 -21.47 1.69
C SER A 111 -5.96 -22.44 1.32
N PRO A 112 -6.24 -23.73 1.05
CA PRO A 112 -5.23 -24.72 0.66
C PRO A 112 -4.36 -24.32 -0.54
N GLN A 113 -4.83 -23.35 -1.33
CA GLN A 113 -4.16 -22.83 -2.53
C GLN A 113 -2.87 -22.04 -2.23
N ASP A 114 -2.73 -21.47 -1.03
CA ASP A 114 -1.49 -20.78 -0.60
C ASP A 114 -0.34 -21.80 -0.35
N MET A 115 -0.68 -23.08 -0.11
CA MET A 115 0.30 -24.16 0.08
C MET A 115 0.77 -24.79 -1.24
N THR A 116 -0.08 -24.85 -2.27
CA THR A 116 0.25 -25.47 -3.57
C THR A 116 1.12 -24.57 -4.45
N ASN A 117 0.96 -23.25 -4.39
CA ASN A 117 1.75 -22.31 -5.20
C ASN A 117 3.21 -22.19 -4.76
N LYS A 118 3.51 -22.54 -3.50
CA LYS A 118 4.89 -22.51 -2.98
C LYS A 118 5.78 -23.61 -3.58
N HIS A 119 5.19 -24.68 -4.15
CA HIS A 119 5.93 -25.77 -4.80
C HIS A 119 6.11 -25.57 -6.31
N LEU A 120 5.25 -24.78 -6.96
CA LEU A 120 5.32 -24.56 -8.40
C LEU A 120 6.31 -23.44 -8.79
N GLU A 121 6.39 -22.37 -7.98
CA GLU A 121 7.31 -21.26 -8.22
C GLU A 121 8.79 -21.65 -8.02
N THR A 122 9.09 -22.62 -7.14
CA THR A 122 10.48 -23.08 -6.93
C THR A 122 11.00 -23.96 -8.07
N LYS A 123 10.12 -24.53 -8.91
CA LYS A 123 10.53 -25.32 -10.08
C LYS A 123 10.87 -24.47 -11.31
N LYS A 124 10.42 -23.21 -11.39
CA LYS A 124 10.61 -22.38 -12.59
C LYS A 124 11.97 -21.64 -12.63
N THR A 125 12.78 -21.74 -11.58
CA THR A 125 14.11 -21.07 -11.50
C THR A 125 15.29 -22.04 -11.68
N MET A 126 15.06 -23.23 -12.24
CA MET A 126 16.13 -24.21 -12.51
C MET A 126 16.02 -24.89 -13.89
N GLU A 127 15.59 -24.15 -14.91
CA GLU A 127 15.95 -24.44 -16.32
C GLU A 127 16.43 -23.16 -16.99
#